data_AF-A0A937LW77-F1
#
_entry.id   AF-A0A937LW77-F1
#
_cell.length_a   1.000
_cell.length_b   1.000
_cell.length_c   1.000
_cell.angle_alpha   90.00
_cell.angle_beta   90.00
_cell.angle_gamma   90.00
#
_symmetry.space_group_name_H-M   'P 1'
#
loop_
_entity.id
_entity.type
_entity.pdbx_description
1 polymer ?
#
loop_
_entity_poly.entity_id
_entity_poly.type
_entity_poly.pdbx_seq_one_letter_code
_entity_poly.pdbx_strand_id
1 'polypeptide(L)'
;MILRAFLSAAIALALIVQPTAADETCMSPYMAKIVGQEDYVYIWTLGLEGVGDGEDKLVTVDVNPDSETYGTVIHSISMGGRHEAHHSGLTDDRRYLWASGLDTSKIFIFDVHSDPAAPKLHRTIDDFVEKTGGVVGPHTNYALPGRMLVTGLSNNRDHGGRTGMAEYTNGGDFITSVWMPTDDNLQGAVKAGSFADGYGYDARALPRRNVLVTSSFTGWNNYMMNLGKMMGDAEAMKRFGNTVVIWDLHTRTPKKILDVPGAPLEIRCAWGSRSNYCFTTTALTSKVWLIYEDDAGEWQAKAVADIGDASKIPLPVDISISADDNHLWINTWNDGLVRLYDISDPFAPTQVMEKQIGEQVNMVSQSWDGERVYFTSSLLASWDKTTASEGNDLQYFKLYNWDGESLTPEFNLDFIELGLGAPHQMRFGAHALYGGTSAQSPSGLGTPPAH
;
A
#
# COMPACT_ATOMS: atom_id res chain seq x y z
N MET A 1 -49.34 12.72 -57.23
CA MET A 1 -48.25 11.74 -57.06
C MET A 1 -47.28 12.35 -56.07
N ILE A 2 -47.41 11.98 -54.79
CA ILE A 2 -46.76 12.62 -53.64
C ILE A 2 -45.40 11.99 -53.45
N LEU A 3 -44.32 12.76 -53.63
CA LEU A 3 -42.96 12.32 -53.37
C LEU A 3 -42.65 12.59 -51.88
N ARG A 4 -42.54 11.50 -51.10
CA ARG A 4 -42.13 11.52 -49.69
C ARG A 4 -40.61 11.72 -49.61
N ALA A 5 -40.17 12.83 -49.04
CA ALA A 5 -38.78 13.01 -48.60
C ALA A 5 -38.69 12.62 -47.12
N PHE A 6 -37.96 11.54 -46.84
CA PHE A 6 -37.60 11.13 -45.49
C PHE A 6 -36.44 12.00 -44.99
N LEU A 7 -36.66 12.70 -43.87
CA LEU A 7 -35.65 13.41 -43.11
C LEU A 7 -35.01 12.41 -42.13
N SER A 8 -33.82 11.90 -42.44
CA SER A 8 -33.03 11.09 -41.51
C SER A 8 -32.15 12.01 -40.67
N ALA A 9 -32.58 12.31 -39.44
CA ALA A 9 -31.75 12.97 -38.45
C ALA A 9 -30.80 11.92 -37.82
N ALA A 10 -29.55 11.92 -38.24
CA ALA A 10 -28.49 11.15 -37.58
C ALA A 10 -28.01 11.94 -36.35
N ILE A 11 -28.47 11.54 -35.17
CA ILE A 11 -27.90 11.97 -33.90
C ILE A 11 -26.61 11.17 -33.71
N ALA A 12 -25.47 11.81 -33.99
CA ALA A 12 -24.16 11.28 -33.60
C ALA A 12 -24.04 11.42 -32.07
N LEU A 13 -24.25 10.32 -31.36
CA LEU A 13 -23.92 10.22 -29.94
C LEU A 13 -22.38 10.24 -29.84
N ALA A 14 -21.81 11.40 -29.58
CA ALA A 14 -20.42 11.50 -29.18
C ALA A 14 -20.30 10.83 -27.81
N LEU A 15 -19.83 9.59 -27.79
CA LEU A 15 -19.34 8.94 -26.57
C LEU A 15 -18.10 9.74 -26.14
N ILE A 16 -18.31 10.70 -25.24
CA ILE A 16 -17.24 11.32 -24.48
C ILE A 16 -16.66 10.19 -23.64
N VAL A 17 -15.56 9.59 -24.11
CA VAL A 17 -14.73 8.73 -23.29
C VAL A 17 -14.16 9.64 -22.21
N GLN A 18 -14.75 9.58 -21.02
CA GLN A 18 -14.22 10.29 -19.88
C GLN A 18 -12.83 9.71 -19.57
N PRO A 19 -11.80 10.55 -19.42
CA PRO A 19 -10.50 10.08 -18.98
C PRO A 19 -10.68 9.41 -17.63
N THR A 20 -10.19 8.18 -17.54
CA THR A 20 -10.16 7.39 -16.31
C THR A 20 -9.44 8.20 -15.23
N ALA A 21 -10.18 8.71 -14.25
CA ALA A 21 -9.69 9.48 -13.09
C ALA A 21 -8.67 8.63 -12.32
N ALA A 22 -7.56 9.22 -11.80
CA ALA A 22 -6.35 8.76 -11.01
C ALA A 22 -6.36 9.10 -9.47
N ASP A 23 -6.09 8.22 -8.47
CA ASP A 23 -6.02 8.49 -6.98
C ASP A 23 -4.66 8.01 -6.52
N GLU A 24 -4.16 8.49 -5.37
CA GLU A 24 -2.91 8.09 -4.69
C GLU A 24 -2.18 7.01 -5.49
N THR A 25 -1.12 7.39 -6.19
CA THR A 25 -0.51 6.68 -7.32
C THR A 25 -0.12 5.20 -7.08
N CYS A 26 -0.27 4.74 -5.85
CA CYS A 26 0.01 3.39 -5.38
C CYS A 26 -1.26 2.53 -5.22
N MET A 27 -2.46 3.11 -5.38
CA MET A 27 -3.76 2.47 -5.18
C MET A 27 -4.27 1.73 -6.43
N SER A 28 -5.36 0.99 -6.25
CA SER A 28 -5.97 0.24 -7.35
C SER A 28 -6.45 1.17 -8.47
N PRO A 29 -6.19 0.83 -9.75
CA PRO A 29 -6.66 1.63 -10.88
C PRO A 29 -8.19 1.62 -11.02
N TYR A 30 -8.89 0.74 -10.31
CA TYR A 30 -10.36 0.59 -10.33
C TYR A 30 -11.09 1.54 -9.37
N MET A 31 -10.39 2.22 -8.46
CA MET A 31 -11.03 3.06 -7.45
C MET A 31 -11.50 4.40 -8.01
N ALA A 32 -12.46 5.05 -7.33
CA ALA A 32 -12.73 6.49 -7.47
C ALA A 32 -11.61 7.33 -6.83
N LYS A 33 -11.40 8.56 -7.32
CA LYS A 33 -10.08 9.15 -7.22
C LYS A 33 -9.99 10.64 -6.87
N ILE A 34 -9.01 11.00 -6.02
CA ILE A 34 -8.76 12.36 -5.54
C ILE A 34 -7.66 12.97 -6.40
N VAL A 35 -8.05 13.84 -7.34
CA VAL A 35 -7.12 14.46 -8.31
C VAL A 35 -6.59 15.82 -7.87
N GLY A 36 -7.02 16.32 -6.72
CA GLY A 36 -6.58 17.57 -6.11
C GLY A 36 -6.33 17.37 -4.63
N GLN A 37 -6.71 18.36 -3.81
CA GLN A 37 -6.53 18.31 -2.37
C GLN A 37 -7.36 17.19 -1.71
N GLU A 38 -6.68 16.32 -1.00
CA GLU A 38 -7.24 15.40 -0.01
C GLU A 38 -7.64 16.16 1.27
N ASP A 39 -8.77 15.78 1.88
CA ASP A 39 -9.23 16.39 3.13
C ASP A 39 -8.69 15.66 4.36
N TYR A 40 -8.50 14.34 4.25
CA TYR A 40 -8.13 13.49 5.38
C TYR A 40 -7.04 12.48 5.00
N VAL A 41 -6.20 12.15 5.98
CA VAL A 41 -5.36 10.96 5.94
C VAL A 41 -5.80 10.00 7.05
N TYR A 42 -6.21 8.80 6.65
CA TYR A 42 -6.46 7.68 7.53
C TYR A 42 -5.18 6.88 7.71
N ILE A 43 -4.72 6.73 8.95
CA ILE A 43 -3.44 6.12 9.29
C ILE A 43 -3.70 4.89 10.16
N TRP A 44 -3.41 3.72 9.61
CA TRP A 44 -3.48 2.48 10.37
C TRP A 44 -2.26 2.38 11.28
N THR A 45 -2.49 2.33 12.59
CA THR A 45 -1.48 2.58 13.62
C THR A 45 -1.38 1.38 14.55
N LEU A 46 -0.16 0.89 14.72
CA LEU A 46 0.19 -0.19 15.64
C LEU A 46 0.21 0.33 17.09
N GLY A 47 -0.43 -0.41 18.00
CA GLY A 47 -0.40 -0.13 19.42
C GLY A 47 0.95 -0.46 20.05
N LEU A 48 1.46 0.44 20.91
CA LEU A 48 2.71 0.25 21.64
C LEU A 48 2.45 0.17 23.14
N GLU A 49 3.11 -0.78 23.82
CA GLU A 49 3.01 -0.87 25.28
C GLU A 49 3.56 0.41 25.93
N GLY A 50 2.77 1.01 26.84
CA GLY A 50 3.13 2.25 27.52
C GLY A 50 2.82 3.54 26.75
N VAL A 51 2.24 3.46 25.54
CA VAL A 51 1.82 4.63 24.75
C VAL A 51 0.29 4.64 24.63
N GLY A 52 -0.35 5.67 25.18
CA GLY A 52 -1.82 5.77 25.19
C GLY A 52 -2.50 4.56 25.82
N ASP A 53 -3.46 3.95 25.11
CA ASP A 53 -4.12 2.70 25.48
C ASP A 53 -3.36 1.43 25.03
N GLY A 54 -2.30 1.59 24.25
CA GLY A 54 -1.48 0.50 23.72
C GLY A 54 -2.19 -0.45 22.75
N GLU A 55 -3.29 -0.01 22.14
CA GLU A 55 -4.06 -0.76 21.15
C GLU A 55 -3.78 -0.30 19.73
N ASP A 56 -3.96 -1.20 18.76
CA ASP A 56 -4.01 -0.82 17.35
C ASP A 56 -5.24 0.06 17.09
N LYS A 57 -5.07 1.09 16.27
CA LYS A 57 -6.14 2.08 16.02
C LYS A 57 -6.06 2.68 14.63
N LEU A 58 -7.23 3.13 14.15
CA LEU A 58 -7.31 3.99 12.97
C LEU A 58 -7.30 5.44 13.41
N VAL A 59 -6.32 6.21 12.95
CA VAL A 59 -6.18 7.65 13.23
C VAL A 59 -6.63 8.42 11.99
N THR A 60 -7.38 9.50 12.17
CA THR A 60 -7.77 10.44 11.10
C THR A 60 -7.12 11.79 11.35
N VAL A 61 -6.30 12.22 10.40
CA VAL A 61 -5.66 13.53 10.39
C VAL A 61 -6.33 14.41 9.35
N ASP A 62 -6.64 15.64 9.72
CA ASP A 62 -7.13 16.66 8.79
C ASP A 62 -5.95 17.27 8.03
N VAL A 63 -6.00 17.19 6.71
CA VAL A 63 -4.94 17.67 5.82
C VAL A 63 -5.46 18.65 4.77
N ASN A 64 -6.68 19.18 4.94
CA ASN A 64 -7.14 20.28 4.11
C ASN A 64 -6.57 21.61 4.65
N PRO A 65 -5.76 22.36 3.89
CA PRO A 65 -5.21 23.65 4.34
C PRO A 65 -6.25 24.73 4.61
N ASP A 66 -7.48 24.59 4.08
CA ASP A 66 -8.60 25.50 4.34
C ASP A 66 -9.33 25.17 5.68
N SER A 67 -8.97 24.08 6.35
CA SER A 67 -9.58 23.66 7.62
C SER A 67 -8.95 24.35 8.84
N GLU A 68 -9.79 24.68 9.83
CA GLU A 68 -9.33 25.21 11.12
C GLU A 68 -8.52 24.18 11.93
N THR A 69 -8.65 22.89 11.60
CA THR A 69 -7.94 21.77 12.24
C THR A 69 -6.85 21.17 11.36
N TYR A 70 -6.43 21.88 10.31
CA TYR A 70 -5.34 21.44 9.42
C TYR A 70 -4.08 21.02 10.20
N GLY A 71 -3.54 19.86 9.83
CA GLY A 71 -2.35 19.30 10.45
C GLY A 71 -2.58 18.76 11.86
N THR A 72 -3.82 18.42 12.23
CA THR A 72 -4.14 17.86 13.56
C THR A 72 -4.91 16.54 13.47
N VAL A 73 -4.79 15.72 14.52
CA VAL A 73 -5.60 14.52 14.70
C VAL A 73 -7.00 14.92 15.12
N ILE A 74 -8.00 14.60 14.30
CA ILE A 74 -9.40 14.95 14.54
C ILE A 74 -10.24 13.76 15.01
N HIS A 75 -9.77 12.54 14.78
CA HIS A 75 -10.45 11.33 15.22
C HIS A 75 -9.48 10.15 15.41
N SER A 76 -9.82 9.24 16.33
CA SER A 76 -9.16 7.95 16.47
C SER A 76 -10.11 6.90 17.03
N ILE A 77 -10.00 5.65 16.56
CA ILE A 77 -10.79 4.52 17.07
C ILE A 77 -9.89 3.29 17.30
N SER A 78 -9.87 2.78 18.55
CA SER A 78 -9.06 1.64 18.98
C SER A 78 -9.79 0.31 18.80
N MET A 79 -9.06 -0.74 18.36
CA MET A 79 -9.64 -2.03 17.93
C MET A 79 -9.61 -3.14 18.99
N GLY A 80 -9.22 -2.86 20.24
CA GLY A 80 -9.14 -3.87 21.28
C GLY A 80 -7.95 -4.79 21.07
N GLY A 81 -6.78 -4.41 21.60
CA GLY A 81 -5.54 -5.19 21.57
C GLY A 81 -4.56 -4.80 20.45
N ARG A 82 -3.46 -5.57 20.36
CA ARG A 82 -2.38 -5.41 19.36
C ARG A 82 -2.43 -6.58 18.38
N HIS A 83 -2.57 -6.28 17.10
CA HIS A 83 -2.80 -7.24 16.02
C HIS A 83 -1.68 -7.23 14.98
N GLU A 84 -0.62 -6.45 15.20
CA GLU A 84 0.38 -6.08 14.20
C GLU A 84 -0.26 -5.31 13.04
N ALA A 85 -0.91 -4.17 13.36
CA ALA A 85 -1.46 -3.24 12.37
C ALA A 85 -0.41 -2.86 11.32
N HIS A 86 -0.74 -3.07 10.05
CA HIS A 86 0.22 -2.91 8.96
C HIS A 86 -0.43 -2.28 7.72
N HIS A 87 -0.88 -3.08 6.75
CA HIS A 87 -1.46 -2.57 5.52
C HIS A 87 -2.97 -2.41 5.57
N SER A 88 -3.45 -1.41 4.82
CA SER A 88 -4.87 -1.09 4.66
C SER A 88 -5.20 -0.76 3.21
N GLY A 89 -6.47 -0.81 2.84
CA GLY A 89 -6.91 -0.53 1.48
C GLY A 89 -8.39 -0.21 1.39
N LEU A 90 -8.74 0.68 0.48
CA LEU A 90 -10.12 1.08 0.25
C LEU A 90 -10.78 0.13 -0.76
N THR A 91 -12.09 0.01 -0.64
CA THR A 91 -12.97 -0.59 -1.66
C THR A 91 -12.99 0.27 -2.94
N ASP A 92 -13.38 -0.32 -4.08
CA ASP A 92 -13.42 0.39 -5.38
C ASP A 92 -14.36 1.61 -5.38
N ASP A 93 -15.42 1.57 -4.58
CA ASP A 93 -16.34 2.70 -4.33
C ASP A 93 -15.93 3.60 -3.15
N ARG A 94 -14.79 3.30 -2.52
CA ARG A 94 -14.20 3.98 -1.34
C ARG A 94 -15.11 4.06 -0.12
N ARG A 95 -16.20 3.28 -0.04
CA ARG A 95 -17.09 3.33 1.13
C ARG A 95 -16.43 2.80 2.38
N TYR A 96 -15.63 1.75 2.19
CA TYR A 96 -15.00 1.02 3.26
C TYR A 96 -13.48 1.01 3.14
N LEU A 97 -12.82 1.20 4.29
CA LEU A 97 -11.39 0.99 4.48
C LEU A 97 -11.18 -0.33 5.21
N TRP A 98 -10.44 -1.24 4.59
CA TRP A 98 -10.04 -2.54 5.15
C TRP A 98 -8.64 -2.41 5.74
N ALA A 99 -8.45 -2.74 7.01
CA ALA A 99 -7.17 -2.65 7.69
C ALA A 99 -6.83 -3.99 8.35
N SER A 100 -5.65 -4.52 8.02
CA SER A 100 -5.25 -5.87 8.42
C SER A 100 -4.31 -5.86 9.64
N GLY A 101 -4.45 -6.89 10.47
CA GLY A 101 -3.49 -7.26 11.50
C GLY A 101 -2.69 -8.49 11.07
N LEU A 102 -1.37 -8.35 10.95
CA LEU A 102 -0.50 -9.43 10.47
C LEU A 102 -0.43 -10.62 11.45
N ASP A 103 -0.46 -10.36 12.75
CA ASP A 103 -0.28 -11.41 13.77
C ASP A 103 -1.56 -12.21 13.98
N THR A 104 -2.66 -11.51 14.31
CA THR A 104 -3.93 -12.17 14.63
C THR A 104 -4.74 -12.58 13.40
N SER A 105 -4.32 -12.15 12.21
CA SER A 105 -5.02 -12.34 10.93
C SER A 105 -6.45 -11.80 10.90
N LYS A 106 -6.76 -10.85 11.79
CA LYS A 106 -8.03 -10.11 11.75
C LYS A 106 -7.96 -9.03 10.68
N ILE A 107 -9.12 -8.73 10.09
CA ILE A 107 -9.29 -7.58 9.20
C ILE A 107 -10.44 -6.72 9.73
N PHE A 108 -10.16 -5.45 9.96
CA PHE A 108 -11.12 -4.46 10.44
C PHE A 108 -11.61 -3.64 9.24
N ILE A 109 -12.92 -3.54 9.08
CA ILE A 109 -13.55 -2.80 7.99
C ILE A 109 -14.21 -1.56 8.59
N PHE A 110 -13.76 -0.39 8.19
CA PHE A 110 -14.28 0.90 8.63
C PHE A 110 -15.15 1.53 7.57
N ASP A 111 -16.31 2.06 7.95
CA ASP A 111 -17.09 2.99 7.12
C ASP A 111 -16.42 4.37 7.16
N VAL A 112 -15.90 4.80 6.02
CA VAL A 112 -15.25 6.10 5.81
C VAL A 112 -16.09 7.02 4.91
N HIS A 113 -17.27 6.58 4.49
CA HIS A 113 -18.16 7.34 3.62
C HIS A 113 -19.24 8.08 4.40
N SER A 114 -19.82 7.45 5.43
CA SER A 114 -20.93 8.07 6.19
C SER A 114 -20.51 9.34 6.92
N ASP A 115 -19.29 9.35 7.46
CA ASP A 115 -18.65 10.52 8.06
C ASP A 115 -17.12 10.39 7.86
N PRO A 116 -16.56 10.97 6.79
CA PRO A 116 -15.15 10.85 6.48
C PRO A 116 -14.22 11.45 7.55
N ALA A 117 -14.71 12.38 8.39
CA ALA A 117 -13.93 12.97 9.48
C ALA A 117 -13.84 12.06 10.71
N ALA A 118 -14.82 11.18 10.90
CA ALA A 118 -14.91 10.26 12.03
C ALA A 118 -15.35 8.85 11.60
N PRO A 119 -14.45 8.08 10.95
CA PRO A 119 -14.73 6.71 10.53
C PRO A 119 -15.22 5.82 11.68
N LYS A 120 -16.05 4.82 11.35
CA LYS A 120 -16.59 3.88 12.34
C LYS A 120 -16.31 2.44 11.94
N LEU A 121 -16.00 1.59 12.92
CA LEU A 121 -15.92 0.16 12.67
C LEU A 121 -17.28 -0.36 12.16
N HIS A 122 -17.28 -0.89 10.95
CA HIS A 122 -18.44 -1.47 10.29
C HIS A 122 -18.52 -2.98 10.51
N ARG A 123 -17.38 -3.68 10.37
CA ARG A 123 -17.29 -5.14 10.48
C ARG A 123 -15.87 -5.57 10.86
N THR A 124 -15.76 -6.69 11.55
CA THR A 124 -14.50 -7.41 11.74
C THR A 124 -14.59 -8.77 11.06
N ILE A 125 -13.58 -9.14 10.29
CA ILE A 125 -13.37 -10.50 9.79
C ILE A 125 -12.36 -11.16 10.73
N ASP A 126 -12.80 -12.18 11.46
CA ASP A 126 -12.00 -12.97 12.40
C ASP A 126 -11.90 -14.46 12.01
N ASP A 127 -12.48 -14.83 10.87
CA ASP A 127 -12.48 -16.18 10.29
C ASP A 127 -11.58 -16.29 9.04
N PHE A 128 -10.73 -15.30 8.76
CA PHE A 128 -9.85 -15.25 7.58
C PHE A 128 -9.05 -16.55 7.39
N VAL A 129 -8.40 -17.03 8.46
CA VAL A 129 -7.58 -18.25 8.41
C VAL A 129 -8.43 -19.48 8.06
N GLU A 130 -9.62 -19.60 8.65
CA GLU A 130 -10.54 -20.72 8.38
C GLU A 130 -11.06 -20.67 6.94
N LYS A 131 -11.60 -19.52 6.52
CA LYS A 131 -12.25 -19.35 5.21
C LYS A 131 -11.29 -19.55 4.05
N THR A 132 -10.06 -19.05 4.19
CA THR A 132 -9.04 -19.17 3.14
C THR A 132 -8.41 -20.56 3.05
N GLY A 133 -8.72 -21.46 4.00
CA GLY A 133 -8.10 -22.77 4.09
C GLY A 133 -6.67 -22.72 4.65
N GLY A 134 -6.35 -21.68 5.43
CA GLY A 134 -5.12 -21.62 6.22
C GLY A 134 -4.14 -20.50 5.88
N VAL A 135 -4.53 -19.48 5.11
CA VAL A 135 -3.68 -18.30 4.87
C VAL A 135 -3.60 -17.47 6.15
N VAL A 136 -2.42 -16.97 6.48
CA VAL A 136 -2.13 -16.18 7.71
C VAL A 136 -1.40 -14.89 7.32
N GLY A 137 -1.61 -13.84 8.11
CA GLY A 137 -1.00 -12.53 7.91
C GLY A 137 -1.54 -11.83 6.67
N PRO A 138 -2.83 -11.46 6.63
CA PRO A 138 -3.39 -10.65 5.57
C PRO A 138 -2.62 -9.34 5.48
N HIS A 139 -2.09 -9.00 4.31
CA HIS A 139 -1.19 -7.87 4.12
C HIS A 139 -1.83 -6.83 3.21
N THR A 140 -1.69 -6.96 1.90
CA THR A 140 -2.25 -6.00 0.94
C THR A 140 -3.74 -6.21 0.79
N ASN A 141 -4.52 -5.14 1.01
CA ASN A 141 -5.95 -5.08 0.72
C ASN A 141 -6.16 -4.31 -0.59
N TYR A 142 -6.39 -5.00 -1.69
CA TYR A 142 -6.40 -4.41 -3.03
C TYR A 142 -7.79 -4.43 -3.66
N ALA A 143 -8.34 -3.25 -3.95
CA ALA A 143 -9.63 -3.15 -4.63
C ALA A 143 -9.59 -3.72 -6.05
N LEU A 144 -10.63 -4.48 -6.37
CA LEU A 144 -11.03 -4.88 -7.71
C LEU A 144 -12.51 -4.52 -7.88
N PRO A 145 -13.07 -4.51 -9.10
CA PRO A 145 -14.48 -4.16 -9.29
C PRO A 145 -15.42 -5.02 -8.43
N GLY A 146 -16.05 -4.40 -7.43
CA GLY A 146 -16.95 -5.03 -6.45
C GLY A 146 -16.31 -6.08 -5.53
N ARG A 147 -14.97 -6.13 -5.44
CA ARG A 147 -14.24 -7.15 -4.67
C ARG A 147 -13.00 -6.57 -3.99
N MET A 148 -12.57 -7.24 -2.94
CA MET A 148 -11.26 -7.05 -2.33
C MET A 148 -10.40 -8.29 -2.58
N LEU A 149 -9.20 -8.10 -3.12
CA LEU A 149 -8.14 -9.11 -3.16
C LEU A 149 -7.22 -8.86 -1.96
N VAL A 150 -7.03 -9.87 -1.11
CA VAL A 150 -6.19 -9.80 0.08
C VAL A 150 -5.01 -10.76 -0.08
N THR A 151 -3.78 -10.27 0.01
CA THR A 151 -2.59 -11.14 0.03
C THR A 151 -2.32 -11.65 1.44
N GLY A 152 -1.72 -12.83 1.56
CA GLY A 152 -1.17 -13.33 2.81
C GLY A 152 0.36 -13.35 2.82
N LEU A 153 0.96 -13.49 4.00
CA LEU A 153 2.41 -13.65 4.18
C LEU A 153 2.82 -15.06 4.62
N SER A 154 1.87 -15.82 5.19
CA SER A 154 2.17 -17.07 5.88
C SER A 154 1.03 -18.08 5.76
N ASN A 155 1.16 -19.18 6.50
CA ASN A 155 0.17 -20.23 6.64
C ASN A 155 0.03 -20.72 8.08
N ASN A 156 -1.11 -21.30 8.43
CA ASN A 156 -1.43 -21.81 9.77
C ASN A 156 -0.88 -23.21 10.09
N ARG A 157 -0.13 -23.84 9.18
CA ARG A 157 0.42 -25.19 9.39
C ARG A 157 1.78 -25.13 10.07
N ASP A 158 2.66 -24.25 9.59
CA ASP A 158 4.05 -24.15 10.06
C ASP A 158 4.55 -22.71 10.24
N HIS A 159 3.71 -21.70 9.95
CA HIS A 159 4.07 -20.27 10.04
C HIS A 159 5.28 -19.88 9.14
N GLY A 160 5.63 -20.73 8.16
CA GLY A 160 6.63 -20.43 7.13
C GLY A 160 6.08 -19.55 6.01
N GLY A 161 6.94 -19.16 5.06
CA GLY A 161 6.59 -18.19 4.01
C GLY A 161 5.62 -18.69 2.93
N ARG A 162 5.22 -19.97 2.95
CA ARG A 162 4.20 -20.46 2.00
C ARG A 162 2.87 -19.76 2.28
N THR A 163 2.27 -19.18 1.25
CA THR A 163 1.05 -18.38 1.40
C THR A 163 0.17 -18.34 0.14
N GLY A 164 -0.86 -17.50 0.13
CA GLY A 164 -1.80 -17.32 -0.97
C GLY A 164 -2.49 -15.96 -0.94
N MET A 165 -3.46 -15.80 -1.83
CA MET A 165 -4.37 -14.67 -1.92
C MET A 165 -5.80 -15.12 -1.62
N ALA A 166 -6.64 -14.21 -1.17
CA ALA A 166 -8.04 -14.42 -0.90
C ALA A 166 -8.90 -13.32 -1.54
N GLU A 167 -10.09 -13.68 -1.99
CA GLU A 167 -11.06 -12.71 -2.50
C GLU A 167 -12.27 -12.63 -1.59
N TYR A 168 -12.72 -11.40 -1.39
CA TYR A 168 -13.92 -11.07 -0.66
C TYR A 168 -14.79 -10.11 -1.48
N THR A 169 -16.09 -10.06 -1.17
CA THR A 169 -16.93 -8.94 -1.61
C THR A 169 -16.52 -7.66 -0.87
N ASN A 170 -16.90 -6.49 -1.38
CA ASN A 170 -16.69 -5.21 -0.67
C ASN A 170 -17.26 -5.22 0.76
N GLY A 171 -18.34 -5.98 0.98
CA GLY A 171 -19.02 -6.09 2.28
C GLY A 171 -18.36 -7.07 3.26
N GLY A 172 -17.30 -7.78 2.88
CA GLY A 172 -16.58 -8.68 3.79
C GLY A 172 -16.92 -10.16 3.67
N ASP A 173 -17.62 -10.60 2.62
CA ASP A 173 -17.97 -12.02 2.46
C ASP A 173 -16.94 -12.75 1.61
N PHE A 174 -16.43 -13.86 2.14
CA PHE A 174 -15.43 -14.69 1.46
C PHE A 174 -15.96 -15.26 0.14
N ILE A 175 -15.13 -15.21 -0.91
CA ILE A 175 -15.42 -15.74 -2.24
C ILE A 175 -14.55 -16.97 -2.52
N THR A 176 -13.24 -16.82 -2.47
CA THR A 176 -12.28 -17.89 -2.83
C THR A 176 -10.87 -17.57 -2.33
N SER A 177 -9.98 -18.55 -2.37
CA SER A 177 -8.54 -18.38 -2.14
C SER A 177 -7.72 -19.12 -3.19
N VAL A 178 -6.53 -18.58 -3.49
CA VAL A 178 -5.58 -19.12 -4.47
C VAL A 178 -4.20 -19.13 -3.82
N TRP A 179 -3.56 -20.31 -3.73
CA TRP A 179 -2.23 -20.44 -3.16
C TRP A 179 -1.14 -20.04 -4.17
N MET A 180 -0.03 -19.49 -3.69
CA MET A 180 1.12 -19.16 -4.52
C MET A 180 1.71 -20.42 -5.17
N PRO A 181 2.19 -20.36 -6.43
CA PRO A 181 2.81 -21.51 -7.09
C PRO A 181 4.14 -21.87 -6.43
N THR A 182 4.45 -23.17 -6.41
CA THR A 182 5.68 -23.72 -5.83
C THR A 182 6.44 -24.54 -6.87
N ASP A 183 7.70 -24.88 -6.60
CA ASP A 183 8.46 -25.78 -7.48
C ASP A 183 7.77 -27.13 -7.72
N ASP A 184 7.11 -27.68 -6.69
CA ASP A 184 6.35 -28.93 -6.80
C ASP A 184 5.01 -28.77 -7.54
N ASN A 185 4.51 -27.54 -7.69
CA ASN A 185 3.22 -27.26 -8.32
C ASN A 185 3.17 -25.81 -8.85
N LEU A 186 3.55 -25.66 -10.12
CA LEU A 186 3.56 -24.36 -10.81
C LEU A 186 2.16 -23.84 -11.17
N GLN A 187 1.11 -24.65 -11.02
CA GLN A 187 -0.27 -24.26 -11.33
C GLN A 187 -0.47 -23.72 -12.76
N GLY A 188 0.30 -24.26 -13.71
CA GLY A 188 0.27 -23.85 -15.12
C GLY A 188 1.21 -22.70 -15.49
N ALA A 189 1.90 -22.10 -14.51
CA ALA A 189 2.89 -21.06 -14.77
C ALA A 189 4.17 -21.62 -15.40
N VAL A 190 4.82 -20.79 -16.22
CA VAL A 190 6.17 -21.02 -16.69
C VAL A 190 7.16 -20.43 -15.68
N LYS A 191 8.08 -21.25 -15.19
CA LYS A 191 9.19 -20.78 -14.36
C LYS A 191 10.28 -20.20 -15.26
N ALA A 192 10.48 -18.88 -15.21
CA ALA A 192 11.45 -18.18 -16.06
C ALA A 192 12.89 -18.24 -15.51
N GLY A 193 13.02 -18.48 -14.21
CA GLY A 193 14.31 -18.61 -13.52
C GLY A 193 14.40 -19.89 -12.68
N SER A 194 15.04 -19.76 -11.53
CA SER A 194 15.36 -20.87 -10.63
C SER A 194 14.24 -21.17 -9.64
N PHE A 195 13.48 -20.15 -9.24
CA PHE A 195 12.62 -20.23 -8.06
C PHE A 195 11.12 -20.27 -8.39
N ALA A 196 10.40 -21.07 -7.62
CA ALA A 196 8.98 -20.93 -7.37
C ALA A 196 8.78 -21.19 -5.86
N ASP A 197 8.99 -20.14 -5.07
CA ASP A 197 9.14 -20.24 -3.61
C ASP A 197 7.81 -20.42 -2.85
N GLY A 198 6.67 -20.08 -3.48
CA GLY A 198 5.35 -20.10 -2.87
C GLY A 198 5.10 -18.95 -1.89
N TYR A 199 5.91 -17.89 -1.93
CA TYR A 199 5.84 -16.75 -1.04
C TYR A 199 4.98 -15.64 -1.65
N GLY A 200 4.48 -14.74 -0.82
CA GLY A 200 3.60 -13.63 -1.19
C GLY A 200 3.93 -12.38 -0.38
N TYR A 201 3.53 -11.22 -0.89
CA TYR A 201 3.61 -9.94 -0.20
C TYR A 201 2.60 -8.93 -0.78
N ASP A 202 2.96 -8.20 -1.84
CA ASP A 202 2.11 -7.17 -2.45
C ASP A 202 1.42 -7.68 -3.72
N ALA A 203 0.37 -6.98 -4.16
CA ALA A 203 -0.37 -7.28 -5.38
C ALA A 203 -0.80 -6.02 -6.13
N ARG A 204 -0.47 -5.91 -7.42
CA ARG A 204 -0.92 -4.80 -8.29
C ARG A 204 -1.42 -5.29 -9.63
N ALA A 205 -2.45 -4.64 -10.15
CA ALA A 205 -3.03 -4.97 -11.45
C ALA A 205 -2.63 -3.96 -12.53
N LEU A 206 -2.44 -4.46 -13.74
CA LEU A 206 -2.46 -3.71 -14.99
C LEU A 206 -3.68 -4.18 -15.81
N PRO A 207 -4.88 -3.60 -15.57
CA PRO A 207 -6.13 -4.08 -16.15
C PRO A 207 -6.10 -4.17 -17.68
N ARG A 208 -5.49 -3.19 -18.35
CA ARG A 208 -5.42 -3.15 -19.82
C ARG A 208 -4.73 -4.37 -20.43
N ARG A 209 -3.85 -5.03 -19.66
CA ARG A 209 -3.08 -6.20 -20.09
C ARG A 209 -3.65 -7.50 -19.53
N ASN A 210 -4.75 -7.46 -18.77
CA ASN A 210 -5.25 -8.61 -18.00
C ASN A 210 -4.15 -9.21 -17.09
N VAL A 211 -3.36 -8.36 -16.46
CA VAL A 211 -2.21 -8.78 -15.64
C VAL A 211 -2.43 -8.40 -14.18
N LEU A 212 -2.20 -9.36 -13.31
CA LEU A 212 -1.96 -9.16 -11.88
C LEU A 212 -0.51 -9.55 -11.60
N VAL A 213 0.18 -8.75 -10.81
CA VAL A 213 1.56 -8.94 -10.40
C VAL A 213 1.58 -9.12 -8.89
N THR A 214 2.25 -10.14 -8.38
CA THR A 214 2.46 -10.33 -6.94
C THR A 214 3.93 -10.46 -6.62
N SER A 215 4.35 -9.95 -5.46
CA SER A 215 5.73 -10.03 -4.98
C SER A 215 5.85 -10.99 -3.80
N SER A 216 7.02 -11.06 -3.14
CA SER A 216 7.29 -12.04 -2.09
C SER A 216 8.17 -11.51 -0.96
N PHE A 217 7.82 -11.88 0.27
CA PHE A 217 8.56 -11.44 1.46
C PHE A 217 9.01 -12.62 2.34
N THR A 218 8.51 -12.77 3.55
CA THR A 218 8.89 -13.83 4.48
C THR A 218 7.69 -14.21 5.34
N GLY A 219 7.75 -15.41 5.93
CA GLY A 219 6.68 -15.94 6.77
C GLY A 219 6.68 -15.38 8.19
N TRP A 220 5.62 -15.69 8.92
CA TRP A 220 5.37 -15.23 10.30
C TRP A 220 6.54 -15.53 11.24
N ASN A 221 7.16 -16.70 11.12
CA ASN A 221 8.33 -17.06 11.93
C ASN A 221 9.52 -16.09 11.81
N ASN A 222 9.64 -15.37 10.69
CA ASN A 222 10.69 -14.40 10.46
C ASN A 222 10.23 -12.97 10.77
N TYR A 223 9.09 -12.51 10.26
CA TYR A 223 8.67 -11.11 10.45
C TYR A 223 8.27 -10.80 11.90
N MET A 224 7.80 -11.79 12.67
CA MET A 224 7.56 -11.65 14.12
C MET A 224 8.80 -11.91 14.97
N MET A 225 9.93 -12.27 14.35
CA MET A 225 11.19 -12.41 15.07
C MET A 225 11.86 -11.05 15.23
N ASN A 226 12.51 -10.82 16.38
CA ASN A 226 13.38 -9.67 16.55
C ASN A 226 14.41 -9.57 15.40
N LEU A 227 14.55 -8.38 14.83
CA LEU A 227 15.37 -8.13 13.64
C LEU A 227 16.80 -8.64 13.79
N GLY A 228 17.49 -8.27 14.88
CA GLY A 228 18.89 -8.67 15.10
C GLY A 228 19.07 -10.18 15.21
N LYS A 229 18.11 -10.86 15.86
CA LYS A 229 18.10 -12.33 15.94
C LYS A 229 17.88 -12.98 14.57
N MET A 230 16.92 -12.46 13.80
CA MET A 230 16.60 -12.95 12.45
C MET A 230 17.81 -12.80 11.52
N MET A 231 18.44 -11.62 11.51
CA MET A 231 19.62 -11.35 10.69
C MET A 231 20.85 -12.17 11.07
N GLY A 232 20.98 -12.55 12.35
CA GLY A 232 22.04 -13.42 12.85
C GLY A 232 21.81 -14.91 12.60
N ASP A 233 20.62 -15.32 12.16
CA ASP A 233 20.25 -16.72 11.93
C ASP A 233 20.33 -17.07 10.43
N ALA A 234 21.34 -17.85 10.05
CA ALA A 234 21.57 -18.26 8.67
C ALA A 234 20.41 -19.06 8.05
N GLU A 235 19.62 -19.80 8.84
CA GLU A 235 18.44 -20.50 8.35
C GLU A 235 17.24 -19.57 8.23
N ALA A 236 17.09 -18.58 9.13
CA ALA A 236 16.10 -17.52 8.95
C ALA A 236 16.36 -16.70 7.68
N MET A 237 17.62 -16.35 7.41
CA MET A 237 18.01 -15.59 6.21
C MET A 237 17.80 -16.33 4.88
N LYS A 238 17.70 -17.67 4.90
CA LYS A 238 17.30 -18.46 3.72
C LYS A 238 15.81 -18.41 3.42
N ARG A 239 14.99 -17.98 4.39
CA ARG A 239 13.52 -17.98 4.32
C ARG A 239 12.98 -16.62 3.89
N PHE A 240 13.53 -16.07 2.81
CA PHE A 240 13.02 -14.86 2.15
C PHE A 240 12.67 -15.17 0.70
N GLY A 241 11.65 -14.50 0.21
CA GLY A 241 11.12 -14.58 -1.14
C GLY A 241 12.11 -14.04 -2.16
N ASN A 242 12.11 -14.65 -3.34
CA ASN A 242 12.97 -14.30 -4.45
C ASN A 242 12.20 -14.24 -5.77
N THR A 243 10.88 -14.12 -5.70
CA THR A 243 10.03 -14.20 -6.88
C THR A 243 9.03 -13.05 -7.00
N VAL A 244 8.75 -12.70 -8.24
CA VAL A 244 7.55 -11.99 -8.66
C VAL A 244 6.74 -12.91 -9.57
N VAL A 245 5.43 -12.97 -9.38
CA VAL A 245 4.54 -13.83 -10.17
C VAL A 245 3.62 -12.95 -11.02
N ILE A 246 3.55 -13.28 -12.31
CA ILE A 246 2.63 -12.71 -13.28
C ILE A 246 1.44 -13.65 -13.40
N TRP A 247 0.24 -13.11 -13.23
CA TRP A 247 -1.02 -13.83 -13.26
C TRP A 247 -1.93 -13.28 -14.35
N ASP A 248 -2.78 -14.15 -14.88
CA ASP A 248 -4.03 -13.72 -15.50
C ASP A 248 -4.86 -13.03 -14.43
N LEU A 249 -5.16 -11.76 -14.63
CA LEU A 249 -5.97 -11.01 -13.67
C LEU A 249 -7.35 -11.67 -13.57
N HIS A 250 -8.12 -11.80 -14.65
CA HIS A 250 -9.50 -12.27 -14.57
C HIS A 250 -9.67 -13.69 -14.03
N THR A 251 -8.77 -14.62 -14.38
CA THR A 251 -8.89 -16.02 -13.93
C THR A 251 -8.06 -16.37 -12.69
N ARG A 252 -7.25 -15.43 -12.18
CA ARG A 252 -6.28 -15.65 -11.10
C ARG A 252 -5.36 -16.85 -11.34
N THR A 253 -5.04 -17.11 -12.61
CA THR A 253 -4.19 -18.23 -12.98
C THR A 253 -2.76 -17.74 -13.16
N PRO A 254 -1.76 -18.30 -12.47
CA PRO A 254 -0.39 -17.84 -12.62
C PRO A 254 0.12 -18.22 -14.02
N LYS A 255 0.82 -17.30 -14.67
CA LYS A 255 1.32 -17.43 -16.05
C LYS A 255 2.82 -17.57 -16.07
N LYS A 256 3.53 -16.77 -15.28
CA LYS A 256 4.98 -16.74 -15.27
C LYS A 256 5.52 -16.40 -13.89
N ILE A 257 6.59 -17.05 -13.49
CA ILE A 257 7.32 -16.77 -12.24
C ILE A 257 8.69 -16.23 -12.62
N LEU A 258 9.00 -15.03 -12.14
CA LEU A 258 10.21 -14.27 -12.44
C LEU A 258 11.12 -14.27 -11.21
N ASP A 259 12.41 -14.51 -11.40
CA ASP A 259 13.41 -14.39 -10.34
C ASP A 259 13.69 -12.90 -10.07
N VAL A 260 13.38 -12.46 -8.86
CA VAL A 260 13.63 -11.11 -8.34
C VAL A 260 14.20 -11.26 -6.92
N PRO A 261 15.50 -11.59 -6.79
CA PRO A 261 16.07 -12.02 -5.52
C PRO A 261 16.23 -10.91 -4.48
N GLY A 262 15.99 -11.27 -3.22
CA GLY A 262 16.23 -10.41 -2.07
C GLY A 262 14.99 -9.73 -1.51
N ALA A 263 13.88 -10.46 -1.39
CA ALA A 263 12.60 -10.00 -0.86
C ALA A 263 12.05 -8.78 -1.64
N PRO A 264 11.51 -8.99 -2.86
CA PRO A 264 10.81 -7.94 -3.58
C PRO A 264 9.53 -7.58 -2.81
N LEU A 265 9.46 -6.33 -2.33
CA LEU A 265 8.38 -5.88 -1.46
C LEU A 265 7.28 -5.21 -2.29
N GLU A 266 7.12 -3.90 -2.12
CA GLU A 266 6.07 -3.10 -2.73
C GLU A 266 6.17 -3.10 -4.26
N ILE A 267 5.03 -3.21 -4.94
CA ILE A 267 4.92 -3.11 -6.39
C ILE A 267 4.22 -1.79 -6.72
N ARG A 268 4.74 -1.03 -7.69
CA ARG A 268 4.08 0.16 -8.24
C ARG A 268 4.05 0.09 -9.75
N CYS A 269 2.85 0.01 -10.33
CA CYS A 269 2.67 -0.09 -11.77
C CYS A 269 2.46 1.28 -12.40
N ALA A 270 2.98 1.45 -13.61
CA ALA A 270 2.89 2.69 -14.35
C ALA A 270 1.44 3.01 -14.75
N TRP A 271 1.09 4.29 -14.66
CA TRP A 271 -0.24 4.85 -14.95
C TRP A 271 -0.49 5.08 -16.43
N GLY A 272 0.57 5.42 -17.18
CA GLY A 272 0.53 5.75 -18.58
C GLY A 272 -0.19 4.69 -19.40
N SER A 273 -1.08 5.11 -20.30
CA SER A 273 -1.94 4.21 -21.08
C SER A 273 -1.16 3.25 -22.00
N ARG A 274 0.12 3.54 -22.25
CA ARG A 274 1.05 2.72 -23.06
C ARG A 274 2.18 2.10 -22.24
N SER A 275 2.22 2.35 -20.93
CA SER A 275 3.29 1.91 -20.03
C SER A 275 3.00 0.49 -19.53
N ASN A 276 3.67 -0.52 -20.09
CA ASN A 276 3.50 -1.93 -19.72
C ASN A 276 4.57 -2.38 -18.71
N TYR A 277 4.69 -1.69 -17.58
CA TYR A 277 5.66 -2.04 -16.55
C TYR A 277 5.22 -1.69 -15.14
N CYS A 278 5.88 -2.31 -14.18
CA CYS A 278 5.83 -1.99 -12.76
C CYS A 278 7.25 -1.99 -12.19
N PHE A 279 7.44 -1.28 -11.08
CA PHE A 279 8.65 -1.33 -10.27
C PHE A 279 8.41 -2.11 -8.98
N THR A 280 9.48 -2.69 -8.47
CA THR A 280 9.57 -3.15 -7.07
C THR A 280 10.98 -2.91 -6.54
N THR A 281 11.15 -2.93 -5.24
CA THR A 281 12.46 -2.85 -4.59
C THR A 281 12.72 -4.10 -3.77
N THR A 282 13.98 -4.53 -3.74
CA THR A 282 14.40 -5.72 -3.01
C THR A 282 15.10 -5.32 -1.71
N ALA A 283 14.49 -5.65 -0.57
CA ALA A 283 14.96 -5.22 0.75
C ALA A 283 16.40 -5.69 1.06
N LEU A 284 16.71 -6.96 0.72
CA LEU A 284 17.98 -7.58 1.08
C LEU A 284 19.12 -7.33 0.08
N THR A 285 18.79 -6.95 -1.15
CA THR A 285 19.79 -6.66 -2.19
C THR A 285 19.91 -5.18 -2.54
N SER A 286 19.00 -4.34 -2.01
CA SER A 286 18.99 -2.88 -2.19
C SER A 286 18.98 -2.43 -3.65
N LYS A 287 18.08 -3.03 -4.46
CA LYS A 287 17.96 -2.74 -5.90
C LYS A 287 16.56 -2.29 -6.27
N VAL A 288 16.49 -1.46 -7.31
CA VAL A 288 15.27 -1.20 -8.08
C VAL A 288 15.16 -2.24 -9.18
N TRP A 289 14.00 -2.89 -9.25
CA TRP A 289 13.67 -3.87 -10.28
C TRP A 289 12.51 -3.39 -11.14
N LEU A 290 12.69 -3.51 -12.45
CA LEU A 290 11.67 -3.30 -13.46
C LEU A 290 11.04 -4.65 -13.82
N ILE A 291 9.72 -4.72 -13.75
CA ILE A 291 8.89 -5.83 -14.22
C ILE A 291 8.14 -5.32 -15.45
N TYR A 292 8.45 -5.82 -16.63
CA TYR A 292 7.99 -5.21 -17.89
C TYR A 292 7.57 -6.26 -18.92
N GLU A 293 6.69 -5.85 -19.83
CA GLU A 293 6.37 -6.62 -21.03
C GLU A 293 7.31 -6.21 -22.17
N ASP A 294 8.00 -7.18 -22.78
CA ASP A 294 8.89 -6.95 -23.91
C ASP A 294 8.15 -6.85 -25.26
N ASP A 295 8.90 -6.59 -26.34
CA ASP A 295 8.34 -6.46 -27.70
C ASP A 295 7.70 -7.75 -28.23
N ALA A 296 7.98 -8.90 -27.63
CA ALA A 296 7.34 -10.17 -27.95
C ALA A 296 6.04 -10.40 -27.16
N GLY A 297 5.66 -9.48 -26.26
CA GLY A 297 4.51 -9.60 -25.38
C GLY A 297 4.77 -10.48 -24.15
N GLU A 298 6.04 -10.75 -23.84
CA GLU A 298 6.43 -11.59 -22.71
C GLU A 298 6.84 -10.75 -21.51
N TRP A 299 6.38 -11.14 -20.32
CA TRP A 299 6.78 -10.46 -19.09
C TRP A 299 8.17 -10.89 -18.63
N GLN A 300 8.97 -9.91 -18.24
CA GLN A 300 10.37 -10.03 -17.83
C GLN A 300 10.61 -9.26 -16.53
N ALA A 301 11.71 -9.56 -15.85
CA ALA A 301 12.21 -8.78 -14.72
C ALA A 301 13.69 -8.43 -14.91
N LYS A 302 14.09 -7.22 -14.52
CA LYS A 302 15.48 -6.75 -14.63
C LYS A 302 15.81 -5.79 -13.49
N ALA A 303 16.96 -5.99 -12.83
CA ALA A 303 17.52 -4.98 -11.95
C ALA A 303 18.00 -3.79 -12.80
N VAL A 304 17.52 -2.59 -12.48
CA VAL A 304 17.74 -1.38 -13.29
C VAL A 304 18.50 -0.27 -12.55
N ALA A 305 18.52 -0.29 -11.22
CA ALA A 305 19.34 0.61 -10.42
C ALA A 305 19.71 0.00 -9.06
N ASP A 306 20.78 0.50 -8.46
CA ASP A 306 21.15 0.26 -7.06
C ASP A 306 20.62 1.40 -6.20
N ILE A 307 20.08 1.07 -5.01
CA ILE A 307 19.55 2.05 -4.06
C ILE A 307 20.60 2.44 -3.02
N GLY A 308 21.39 1.47 -2.58
CA GLY A 308 22.42 1.66 -1.58
C GLY A 308 23.26 0.40 -1.38
N ASP A 309 24.27 0.51 -0.51
CA ASP A 309 25.10 -0.63 -0.13
C ASP A 309 24.32 -1.57 0.79
N ALA A 310 23.87 -2.70 0.25
CA ALA A 310 23.10 -3.70 0.98
C ALA A 310 23.80 -4.21 2.25
N SER A 311 25.14 -4.17 2.32
CA SER A 311 25.89 -4.58 3.51
C SER A 311 25.71 -3.63 4.70
N LYS A 312 25.24 -2.40 4.45
CA LYS A 312 24.85 -1.41 5.46
C LYS A 312 23.39 -1.53 5.88
N ILE A 313 22.65 -2.47 5.27
CA ILE A 313 21.26 -2.80 5.63
C ILE A 313 20.37 -1.55 5.57
N PRO A 314 20.29 -0.82 4.45
CA PRO A 314 19.39 0.34 4.34
C PRO A 314 17.92 -0.08 4.38
N LEU A 315 17.60 -1.28 3.85
CA LEU A 315 16.26 -1.88 3.75
C LEU A 315 15.26 -0.99 3.00
N PRO A 316 15.26 -0.98 1.66
CA PRO A 316 14.19 -0.35 0.88
C PRO A 316 12.88 -1.08 1.12
N VAL A 317 11.93 -0.44 1.80
CA VAL A 317 10.69 -1.08 2.26
C VAL A 317 9.44 -0.56 1.59
N ASP A 318 9.44 0.67 1.10
CA ASP A 318 8.29 1.24 0.39
C ASP A 318 8.71 2.17 -0.74
N ILE A 319 7.83 2.25 -1.74
CA ILE A 319 7.99 3.07 -2.93
C ILE A 319 6.69 3.76 -3.32
N SER A 320 6.80 4.95 -3.91
CA SER A 320 5.66 5.68 -4.50
C SER A 320 6.01 6.19 -5.88
N ILE A 321 5.23 5.81 -6.90
CA ILE A 321 5.44 6.28 -8.28
C ILE A 321 4.69 7.59 -8.49
N SER A 322 5.18 8.56 -9.25
CA SER A 322 4.40 9.76 -9.57
C SER A 322 3.30 9.48 -10.61
N ALA A 323 2.26 10.31 -10.64
CA ALA A 323 1.10 10.12 -11.53
C ALA A 323 1.44 10.24 -13.02
N ASP A 324 2.55 10.90 -13.34
CA ASP A 324 3.07 11.10 -14.69
C ASP A 324 4.10 10.04 -15.12
N ASP A 325 4.35 9.02 -14.28
CA ASP A 325 5.35 7.97 -14.45
C ASP A 325 6.81 8.47 -14.59
N ASN A 326 7.13 9.71 -14.19
CA ASN A 326 8.48 10.25 -14.33
C ASN A 326 9.35 10.08 -13.08
N HIS A 327 8.75 9.85 -11.91
CA HIS A 327 9.47 9.77 -10.65
C HIS A 327 9.08 8.54 -9.82
N LEU A 328 10.06 8.01 -9.08
CA LEU A 328 9.87 6.96 -8.09
C LEU A 328 10.51 7.37 -6.77
N TRP A 329 9.67 7.62 -5.77
CA TRP A 329 10.06 7.77 -4.37
C TRP A 329 10.42 6.41 -3.79
N ILE A 330 11.52 6.34 -3.04
CA ILE A 330 12.01 5.12 -2.39
C ILE A 330 12.43 5.44 -0.97
N ASN A 331 11.77 4.82 -0.01
CA ASN A 331 12.14 4.89 1.41
C ASN A 331 13.00 3.70 1.81
N THR A 332 14.07 3.98 2.54
CA THR A 332 14.92 2.97 3.19
C THR A 332 14.79 3.11 4.69
N TRP A 333 14.27 2.05 5.32
CA TRP A 333 13.79 2.15 6.69
C TRP A 333 14.89 2.35 7.71
N ASN A 334 15.99 1.63 7.59
CA ASN A 334 16.98 1.60 8.66
C ASN A 334 17.82 2.89 8.72
N ASP A 335 18.12 3.48 7.56
CA ASP A 335 18.87 4.72 7.45
C ASP A 335 17.99 5.97 7.50
N GLY A 336 16.65 5.83 7.39
CA GLY A 336 15.70 6.94 7.52
C GLY A 336 15.68 7.90 6.32
N LEU A 337 16.20 7.45 5.17
CA LEU A 337 16.31 8.24 3.95
C LEU A 337 15.13 7.99 3.01
N VAL A 338 14.64 9.09 2.42
CA VAL A 338 13.88 9.05 1.17
C VAL A 338 14.82 9.39 0.01
N ARG A 339 14.65 8.69 -1.10
CA ARG A 339 15.33 8.97 -2.37
C ARG A 339 14.31 9.17 -3.48
N LEU A 340 14.61 10.05 -4.41
CA LEU A 340 13.82 10.24 -5.63
C LEU A 340 14.63 9.80 -6.84
N TYR A 341 14.04 8.95 -7.65
CA TYR A 341 14.60 8.50 -8.92
C TYR A 341 13.81 9.12 -10.07
N ASP A 342 14.50 9.70 -11.04
CA ASP A 342 13.96 9.93 -12.39
C ASP A 342 13.84 8.57 -13.08
N ILE A 343 12.64 8.23 -13.52
CA ILE A 343 12.26 6.99 -14.21
C ILE A 343 11.65 7.26 -15.60
N SER A 344 11.89 8.45 -16.17
CA SER A 344 11.46 8.80 -17.53
C SER A 344 11.95 7.81 -18.59
N ASP A 345 13.14 7.23 -18.37
CA ASP A 345 13.54 5.94 -18.93
C ASP A 345 13.45 4.85 -17.84
N PRO A 346 12.43 3.95 -17.88
CA PRO A 346 12.26 2.95 -16.85
C PRO A 346 13.37 1.89 -16.83
N PHE A 347 14.19 1.79 -17.88
CA PHE A 347 15.31 0.87 -17.97
C PHE A 347 16.63 1.45 -17.44
N ALA A 348 16.67 2.75 -17.17
CA ALA A 348 17.83 3.44 -16.61
C ALA A 348 17.45 4.49 -15.54
N PRO A 349 16.78 4.09 -14.43
CA PRO A 349 16.46 5.03 -13.35
C PRO A 349 17.71 5.72 -12.80
N THR A 350 17.61 7.02 -12.54
CA THR A 350 18.71 7.82 -11.98
C THR A 350 18.25 8.52 -10.71
N GLN A 351 19.00 8.35 -9.62
CA GLN A 351 18.72 9.08 -8.38
C GLN A 351 18.99 10.58 -8.59
N VAL A 352 17.99 11.42 -8.34
CA VAL A 352 18.05 12.87 -8.49
C VAL A 352 18.00 13.61 -7.15
N MET A 353 17.51 12.95 -6.09
CA MET A 353 17.47 13.54 -4.75
C MET A 353 17.59 12.47 -3.66
N GLU A 354 18.11 12.88 -2.51
CA GLU A 354 18.15 12.13 -1.26
C GLU A 354 17.90 13.08 -0.08
N LYS A 355 17.09 12.66 0.90
CA LYS A 355 16.79 13.45 2.09
C LYS A 355 16.55 12.56 3.31
N GLN A 356 17.05 12.99 4.47
CA GLN A 356 16.73 12.40 5.77
C GLN A 356 15.36 12.88 6.25
N ILE A 357 14.44 11.96 6.54
CA ILE A 357 13.09 12.27 7.06
C ILE A 357 13.01 12.08 8.58
N GLY A 358 13.70 11.07 9.10
CA GLY A 358 13.78 10.75 10.52
C GLY A 358 14.82 9.66 10.74
N GLU A 359 14.98 9.13 11.95
CA GLU A 359 15.96 8.05 12.17
C GLU A 359 15.56 6.75 11.51
N GLN A 360 14.25 6.53 11.34
CA GLN A 360 13.68 5.49 10.50
C GLN A 360 12.54 6.08 9.67
N VAL A 361 12.30 5.55 8.48
CA VAL A 361 11.16 5.97 7.63
C VAL A 361 10.59 4.77 6.89
N ASN A 362 9.26 4.59 6.90
CA ASN A 362 8.63 3.48 6.20
C ASN A 362 7.79 3.97 5.03
N MET A 363 6.50 4.23 5.24
CA MET A 363 5.59 4.43 4.12
C MET A 363 5.79 5.82 3.52
N VAL A 364 5.70 5.89 2.20
CA VAL A 364 5.64 7.11 1.40
C VAL A 364 4.41 7.09 0.51
N SER A 365 3.63 8.17 0.58
CA SER A 365 2.48 8.38 -0.28
C SER A 365 2.55 9.76 -0.90
N GLN A 366 2.67 9.84 -2.23
CA GLN A 366 2.53 11.09 -2.96
C GLN A 366 1.04 11.34 -3.27
N SER A 367 0.59 12.56 -3.04
CA SER A 367 -0.68 13.09 -3.55
C SER A 367 -0.77 12.97 -5.07
N TRP A 368 -1.99 12.90 -5.62
CA TRP A 368 -2.18 12.70 -7.06
C TRP A 368 -1.64 13.86 -7.91
N ASP A 369 -1.82 15.09 -7.45
CA ASP A 369 -1.30 16.29 -8.15
C ASP A 369 0.23 16.40 -8.06
N GLY A 370 0.86 15.59 -7.20
CA GLY A 370 2.31 15.51 -7.06
C GLY A 370 2.90 16.54 -6.11
N GLU A 371 2.11 17.43 -5.51
CA GLU A 371 2.60 18.59 -4.75
C GLU A 371 2.88 18.28 -3.27
N ARG A 372 2.40 17.14 -2.78
CA ARG A 372 2.49 16.73 -1.37
C ARG A 372 3.01 15.30 -1.24
N VAL A 373 3.94 15.10 -0.32
CA VAL A 373 4.52 13.79 0.01
C VAL A 373 4.41 13.53 1.50
N TYR A 374 3.75 12.42 1.83
CA TYR A 374 3.47 12.00 3.19
C TYR A 374 4.37 10.86 3.61
N PHE A 375 4.75 10.85 4.89
CA PHE A 375 5.63 9.84 5.47
C PHE A 375 5.12 9.33 6.81
N THR A 376 5.22 8.03 7.02
CA THR A 376 5.14 7.40 8.35
C THR A 376 6.40 6.58 8.63
N SER A 377 6.61 6.24 9.89
CA SER A 377 7.88 5.71 10.38
C SER A 377 7.92 4.20 10.60
N SER A 378 6.80 3.56 10.96
CA SER A 378 6.79 2.19 11.47
C SER A 378 6.92 1.14 10.38
N LEU A 379 7.72 0.09 10.60
CA LEU A 379 7.79 -1.10 9.77
C LEU A 379 7.09 -2.30 10.41
N LEU A 380 7.66 -2.83 11.48
CA LEU A 380 7.14 -3.98 12.21
C LEU A 380 7.51 -3.80 13.68
N ALA A 381 6.64 -4.20 14.59
CA ALA A 381 6.84 -3.99 16.03
C ALA A 381 8.18 -4.58 16.53
N SER A 382 8.57 -5.72 15.97
CA SER A 382 9.80 -6.44 16.35
C SER A 382 11.07 -5.92 15.66
N TRP A 383 10.93 -5.00 14.69
CA TRP A 383 12.02 -4.49 13.87
C TRP A 383 12.25 -3.00 14.09
N ASP A 384 11.20 -2.26 14.42
CA ASP A 384 11.25 -0.84 14.73
C ASP A 384 12.31 -0.49 15.79
N LYS A 385 12.95 0.67 15.61
CA LYS A 385 13.86 1.19 16.62
C LYS A 385 13.06 1.50 17.87
N THR A 386 13.69 1.32 19.04
CA THR A 386 13.04 1.51 20.34
C THR A 386 13.36 2.87 20.97
N THR A 387 14.29 3.62 20.39
CA THR A 387 14.76 4.92 20.87
C THR A 387 15.14 5.80 19.69
N ALA A 388 14.94 7.10 19.81
CA ALA A 388 15.52 8.11 18.93
C ALA A 388 16.57 8.95 19.69
N SER A 389 17.45 9.63 18.96
CA SER A 389 18.37 10.62 19.51
C SER A 389 17.60 11.81 20.10
N GLU A 390 18.22 12.50 21.05
CA GLU A 390 17.60 13.66 21.73
C GLU A 390 17.12 14.72 20.71
N GLY A 391 15.85 15.12 20.82
CA GLY A 391 15.21 16.10 19.95
C GLY A 391 14.57 15.54 18.67
N ASN A 392 14.70 14.23 18.41
CA ASN A 392 14.04 13.56 17.29
C ASN A 392 12.80 12.78 17.75
N ASP A 393 11.80 12.75 16.89
CA ASP A 393 10.63 11.88 17.00
C ASP A 393 10.95 10.47 16.47
N LEU A 394 10.52 9.45 17.20
CA LEU A 394 10.72 8.05 16.80
C LEU A 394 9.61 7.54 15.89
N GLN A 395 8.36 7.77 16.29
CA GLN A 395 7.18 7.37 15.54
C GLN A 395 6.37 8.60 15.14
N TYR A 396 6.16 8.81 13.85
CA TYR A 396 5.64 10.07 13.34
C TYR A 396 4.80 9.93 12.08
N PHE A 397 4.00 10.96 11.83
CA PHE A 397 3.41 11.26 10.54
C PHE A 397 3.86 12.66 10.10
N LYS A 398 4.48 12.74 8.92
CA LYS A 398 5.04 13.99 8.37
C LYS A 398 4.45 14.29 7.02
N LEU A 399 4.17 15.57 6.77
CA LEU A 399 3.83 16.10 5.46
C LEU A 399 4.96 17.01 4.96
N TYR A 400 5.31 16.85 3.69
CA TYR A 400 6.23 17.72 2.97
C TYR A 400 5.57 18.21 1.69
N ASN A 401 5.76 19.49 1.38
CA ASN A 401 5.47 20.05 0.06
C ASN A 401 6.60 19.69 -0.92
N TRP A 402 6.24 19.41 -2.16
CA TRP A 402 7.13 19.12 -3.27
C TRP A 402 6.88 20.10 -4.42
N ASP A 403 7.89 20.89 -4.76
CA ASP A 403 7.83 21.92 -5.80
C ASP A 403 8.43 21.46 -7.15
N GLY A 404 8.83 20.19 -7.26
CA GLY A 404 9.57 19.64 -8.40
C GLY A 404 11.09 19.62 -8.23
N GLU A 405 11.64 20.26 -7.19
CA GLU A 405 13.07 20.32 -6.92
C GLU A 405 13.41 19.91 -5.48
N SER A 406 12.62 20.33 -4.50
CA SER A 406 12.92 20.17 -3.08
C SER A 406 11.71 19.79 -2.23
N LEU A 407 11.95 18.96 -1.21
CA LEU A 407 10.98 18.66 -0.16
C LEU A 407 11.06 19.70 0.95
N THR A 408 9.99 20.45 1.17
CA THR A 408 9.88 21.42 2.27
C THR A 408 8.96 20.88 3.36
N PRO A 409 9.42 20.76 4.63
CA PRO A 409 8.56 20.30 5.71
C PRO A 409 7.36 21.23 5.90
N GLU A 410 6.18 20.66 6.07
CA GLU A 410 4.92 21.39 6.29
C GLU A 410 4.45 21.23 7.73
N PHE A 411 4.19 19.99 8.17
CA PHE A 411 3.93 19.68 9.58
C PHE A 411 4.50 18.33 9.97
N ASN A 412 4.58 18.12 11.29
CA ASN A 412 5.01 16.88 11.91
C ASN A 412 4.12 16.54 13.12
N LEU A 413 3.65 15.30 13.19
CA LEU A 413 2.92 14.76 14.33
C LEU A 413 3.73 13.65 14.98
N ASP A 414 4.15 13.84 16.22
CA ASP A 414 4.78 12.80 17.04
C ASP A 414 3.70 11.87 17.63
N PHE A 415 3.63 10.65 17.11
CA PHE A 415 2.61 9.68 17.49
C PHE A 415 2.84 9.07 18.88
N ILE A 416 4.05 9.16 19.43
CA ILE A 416 4.33 8.74 20.82
C ILE A 416 3.84 9.82 21.78
N GLU A 417 4.19 11.09 21.53
CA GLU A 417 3.75 12.21 22.37
C GLU A 417 2.22 12.33 22.39
N LEU A 418 1.58 12.09 21.25
CA LEU A 418 0.12 12.08 21.11
C LEU A 418 -0.56 10.83 21.69
N GLY A 419 0.20 9.82 22.16
CA GLY A 419 -0.37 8.58 22.71
C GLY A 419 -1.06 7.68 21.68
N LEU A 420 -0.64 7.75 20.42
CA LEU A 420 -1.30 7.08 19.29
C LEU A 420 -0.68 5.72 18.96
N GLY A 421 0.65 5.59 19.04
CA GLY A 421 1.36 4.34 18.73
C GLY A 421 2.39 4.49 17.62
N ALA A 422 2.52 3.51 16.74
CA ALA A 422 3.45 3.52 15.61
C ALA A 422 2.67 3.55 14.28
N PRO A 423 2.68 4.66 13.53
CA PRO A 423 1.89 4.80 12.31
C PRO A 423 2.50 3.99 11.16
N HIS A 424 1.65 3.27 10.43
CA HIS A 424 2.05 2.46 9.27
C HIS A 424 1.38 2.98 7.98
N GLN A 425 0.41 2.28 7.41
CA GLN A 425 -0.12 2.65 6.09
C GLN A 425 -1.12 3.81 6.13
N MET A 426 -0.97 4.71 5.15
CA MET A 426 -1.80 5.89 4.93
C MET A 426 -2.82 5.66 3.81
N ARG A 427 -4.02 6.21 3.95
CA ARG A 427 -5.04 6.27 2.89
C ARG A 427 -5.74 7.62 2.89
N PHE A 428 -5.93 8.19 1.71
CA PHE A 428 -6.50 9.53 1.58
C PHE A 428 -8.03 9.51 1.50
N GLY A 429 -8.67 10.52 2.09
CA GLY A 429 -10.10 10.77 2.03
C GLY A 429 -10.38 12.18 1.55
N ALA A 430 -11.50 12.39 0.85
CA ALA A 430 -11.95 13.71 0.44
C ALA A 430 -13.47 13.78 0.31
N HIS A 431 -14.08 14.90 0.71
CA HIS A 431 -15.51 15.20 0.53
C HIS A 431 -15.90 15.23 -0.95
N ALA A 432 -14.99 15.68 -1.81
CA ALA A 432 -15.20 15.78 -3.25
C ALA A 432 -15.58 14.43 -3.90
N LEU A 433 -15.19 13.30 -3.29
CA LEU A 433 -15.53 11.96 -3.74
C LEU A 433 -17.02 11.63 -3.59
N TYR A 434 -17.71 12.28 -2.65
CA TYR A 434 -19.07 11.94 -2.24
C TYR A 434 -20.11 12.99 -2.65
N GLY A 435 -19.72 13.94 -3.51
CA GLY A 435 -20.60 15.03 -3.97
C GLY A 435 -20.93 16.07 -2.88
N GLY A 436 -20.22 16.03 -1.75
CA GLY A 436 -20.30 17.06 -0.71
C GLY A 436 -19.41 18.24 -1.06
N THR A 437 -19.98 19.44 -1.15
CA THR A 437 -19.20 20.67 -0.94
C THR A 437 -18.63 20.63 0.48
N SER A 438 -17.32 20.87 0.64
CA SER A 438 -16.59 21.01 1.91
C SER A 438 -17.51 21.26 3.09
N ALA A 439 -17.65 20.27 3.98
CA ALA A 439 -18.50 20.40 5.15
C ALA A 439 -18.03 21.60 5.98
N GLN A 440 -18.88 22.61 6.13
CA GLN A 440 -18.66 23.67 7.12
C GLN A 440 -18.44 23.03 8.48
N SER A 441 -17.38 23.45 9.16
CA SER A 441 -16.92 22.97 10.47
C SER A 441 -18.09 22.77 11.45
N PRO A 442 -18.09 21.72 12.30
CA PRO A 442 -19.08 21.60 13.36
C PRO A 442 -18.90 22.77 14.33
N SER A 443 -19.80 23.75 14.26
CA SER A 443 -19.85 24.83 15.22
C SER A 443 -20.16 24.27 16.61
N GLY A 444 -19.19 24.37 17.53
CA GLY A 444 -19.42 24.43 18.97
C GLY A 444 -19.46 23.08 19.69
N LEU A 445 -18.31 22.69 20.27
CA LEU A 445 -18.28 21.81 21.44
C LEU A 445 -19.04 22.48 22.59
N GLY A 446 -20.25 21.98 22.84
CA GLY A 446 -21.00 22.27 24.06
C GLY A 446 -20.25 21.72 25.28
N THR A 447 -20.08 22.58 26.28
CA THR A 447 -19.62 22.24 27.63
C THR A 447 -20.37 21.02 28.20
N PRO A 448 -19.68 20.06 28.84
CA PRO A 448 -20.36 18.95 29.48
C PRO A 448 -21.19 19.44 30.69
N PRO A 449 -22.38 18.86 30.95
CA PRO A 449 -23.13 19.20 32.14
C PRO A 449 -22.40 18.67 33.37
N ALA A 450 -22.21 19.54 34.35
CA ALA A 450 -21.88 19.14 35.71
C ALA A 450 -23.09 18.40 36.30
N HIS A 451 -22.88 17.13 36.71
CA HIS A 451 -23.31 16.58 38.00
C HIS A 451 -22.74 15.18 38.21
#